data_AF-A0AAD8Y7S8-F1
#
_entry.id   AF-A0AAD8Y7S8-F1
#
_cell.length_a   1.000
_cell.length_b   1.000
_cell.length_c   1.000
_cell.angle_alpha   90.00
_cell.angle_beta   90.00
_cell.angle_gamma   90.00
#
_symmetry.space_group_name_H-M   'P 1'
#
loop_
_entity.id
_entity.type
_entity.pdbx_description
1 polymer ?
#
loop_
_entity_poly.entity_id
_entity_poly.type
_entity_poly.pdbx_seq_one_letter_code
_entity_poly.pdbx_strand_id
1 'polypeptide(L)'
;MVCSSKALSCAHRVVLRTAAFSLLMTALPSSAFGTAMFSALAASTGDTFKPKQQLRHPLSAPLLIRGGQQSARNMSINDNNDAATTVTRKTYPRAPVFSNSPFAVPVKKVTIAGGTHGNEYTGVWCIKAIEKQRESLMNECDDDTNSEGDKNPINVFKDYPSLDIDTLLANPMAYMANKRFVDTDLNREFSMEKLKRVKVDEETMELCDIQQEFCSEDDATLSSLPHEAIRAREIETILGPKFTESSSPNGDAAYPDPLMDIVIDLHTTTANMGISLIIPEGDALMSAAAAYVLNKCKNEYGYDNVQCCMHALPKRQDRMNLSSCGKHGFTIEVGPSPQGVIRHDVVEKTEAALHSLLEFLHVRNLELEKGDDANEKSVLDHLRDIYPGGIVPCYRSAPAVRPGELSGKISWPNDPENPNFPAVMVHKSIQDRDFEPLRVGDPLFVSLDGEVILMMGPTATKLTYCFYASSGTGIGVAVKSEFDWQTGYFVIESDDEGVNEEVIIEEKDSYE
;
A
#
# COMPACT_ATOMS: atom_id res chain seq x y z
N MET A 1 54.47 43.49 -13.16
CA MET A 1 54.47 42.37 -14.14
C MET A 1 53.45 41.35 -13.67
N VAL A 2 52.42 40.95 -14.37
CA VAL A 2 51.76 41.38 -15.61
C VAL A 2 50.31 40.89 -15.46
N CYS A 3 49.35 41.79 -15.73
CA CYS A 3 47.99 41.58 -16.25
C CYS A 3 47.11 40.45 -15.68
N SER A 4 45.98 40.79 -15.05
CA SER A 4 44.73 41.31 -15.65
C SER A 4 43.87 40.17 -16.19
N SER A 5 42.73 39.84 -15.58
CA SER A 5 41.45 40.58 -15.66
C SER A 5 40.92 40.77 -17.08
N LYS A 6 39.67 40.35 -17.31
CA LYS A 6 38.52 41.23 -17.60
C LYS A 6 37.26 40.38 -17.83
N ALA A 7 36.05 40.77 -17.48
CA ALA A 7 35.51 41.76 -16.54
C ALA A 7 33.97 41.70 -16.67
N LEU A 8 33.30 41.88 -15.53
CA LEU A 8 32.08 42.67 -15.24
C LEU A 8 30.90 42.63 -16.25
N SER A 9 29.66 42.56 -15.78
CA SER A 9 28.94 43.62 -15.02
C SER A 9 27.53 43.09 -14.66
N CYS A 10 26.78 43.42 -13.60
CA CYS A 10 26.61 44.62 -12.77
C CYS A 10 25.88 44.19 -11.45
N ALA A 11 26.30 44.59 -10.24
CA ALA A 11 25.69 45.61 -9.34
C ALA A 11 24.30 45.23 -8.73
N HIS A 12 23.95 45.42 -7.44
CA HIS A 12 24.47 46.26 -6.35
C HIS A 12 23.80 45.93 -4.99
N ARG A 13 24.57 46.02 -3.89
CA ARG A 13 24.27 46.54 -2.52
C ARG A 13 23.40 45.73 -1.52
N VAL A 14 23.96 45.23 -0.38
CA VAL A 14 24.36 45.92 0.92
C VAL A 14 23.16 45.99 1.88
N VAL A 15 23.15 45.62 3.18
CA VAL A 15 24.14 45.36 4.26
C VAL A 15 23.36 44.69 5.43
N LEU A 16 23.81 43.59 6.07
CA LEU A 16 24.82 43.42 7.14
C LEU A 16 24.43 44.00 8.52
N ARG A 17 24.41 43.13 9.56
CA ARG A 17 25.04 43.26 10.90
C ARG A 17 24.56 42.11 11.83
N THR A 18 25.37 41.08 12.10
CA THR A 18 26.40 40.92 13.20
C THR A 18 25.77 40.91 14.60
N ALA A 19 26.15 40.08 15.60
CA ALA A 19 27.25 39.13 15.86
C ALA A 19 26.76 38.21 17.00
N ALA A 20 27.01 36.89 17.05
CA ALA A 20 28.25 36.19 17.45
C ALA A 20 28.89 36.68 18.76
N PHE A 21 28.83 35.85 19.82
CA PHE A 21 29.97 35.64 20.73
C PHE A 21 29.93 34.22 21.34
N SER A 22 31.06 33.53 21.17
CA SER A 22 31.51 32.26 21.79
C SER A 22 31.83 32.44 23.30
N LEU A 23 32.26 31.49 24.13
CA LEU A 23 32.90 30.16 24.03
C LEU A 23 32.90 29.51 25.46
N LEU A 24 32.73 28.17 25.54
CA LEU A 24 33.45 27.16 26.35
C LEU A 24 33.54 27.09 27.91
N MET A 25 33.68 25.82 28.35
CA MET A 25 34.13 25.24 29.65
C MET A 25 33.01 24.96 30.68
N THR A 26 32.87 23.80 31.35
CA THR A 26 33.76 22.67 31.72
C THR A 26 32.92 21.48 32.24
N ALA A 27 33.57 20.34 32.46
CA ALA A 27 33.01 19.00 32.68
C ALA A 27 32.67 18.61 34.14
N LEU A 28 31.75 17.62 34.28
CA LEU A 28 31.65 16.54 35.31
C LEU A 28 31.06 16.87 36.73
N PRO A 29 30.65 15.86 37.56
CA PRO A 29 29.24 15.50 37.81
C PRO A 29 28.86 15.48 39.32
N SER A 30 27.63 15.06 39.68
CA SER A 30 27.26 14.23 40.86
C SER A 30 25.99 14.66 41.63
N SER A 31 25.20 13.63 41.97
CA SER A 31 24.42 13.39 43.19
C SER A 31 23.21 14.26 43.58
N ALA A 32 22.04 13.64 43.42
CA ALA A 32 21.01 13.37 44.43
C ALA A 32 20.94 14.24 45.71
N PHE A 33 19.83 14.96 45.87
CA PHE A 33 19.04 15.24 47.08
C PHE A 33 17.66 15.72 46.53
N GLY A 34 16.49 15.23 46.92
CA GLY A 34 16.05 14.85 48.24
C GLY A 34 14.95 15.83 48.70
N THR A 35 13.72 15.52 48.31
CA THR A 35 12.46 15.69 49.09
C THR A 35 11.93 17.10 49.46
N ALA A 36 10.63 17.23 49.18
CA ALA A 36 9.56 17.79 50.03
C ALA A 36 9.10 19.25 49.84
N MET A 37 7.80 19.33 49.52
CA MET A 37 6.78 20.18 50.14
C MET A 37 6.89 21.70 49.95
N PHE A 38 5.96 22.27 49.20
CA PHE A 38 4.97 23.18 49.80
C PHE A 38 3.69 23.17 48.96
N SER A 39 2.59 22.79 49.62
CA SER A 39 1.22 22.94 49.15
C SER A 39 0.68 24.30 49.59
N ALA A 40 -0.30 24.78 48.83
CA ALA A 40 -1.51 25.45 49.32
C ALA A 40 -1.68 26.98 49.15
N LEU A 41 -2.81 27.28 48.48
CA LEU A 41 -3.73 28.43 48.58
C LEU A 41 -3.28 29.77 47.98
N ALA A 42 -4.14 30.60 47.35
CA ALA A 42 -5.58 30.59 47.05
C ALA A 42 -5.81 31.63 45.94
N ALA A 43 -6.60 31.33 44.91
CA ALA A 43 -7.99 31.76 44.71
C ALA A 43 -8.22 33.25 44.36
N SER A 44 -9.03 33.43 43.31
CA SER A 44 -9.90 34.57 42.99
C SER A 44 -9.25 35.83 42.39
N THR A 45 -9.47 36.05 41.10
CA THR A 45 -10.56 36.92 40.61
C THR A 45 -10.82 36.62 39.13
N GLY A 46 -12.09 36.47 38.77
CA GLY A 46 -12.52 36.28 37.39
C GLY A 46 -12.35 37.56 36.58
N ASP A 47 -12.05 37.40 35.30
CA ASP A 47 -12.64 38.25 34.29
C ASP A 47 -12.69 37.56 32.93
N THR A 48 -13.78 37.84 32.23
CA THR A 48 -14.16 37.27 30.94
C THR A 48 -13.18 37.67 29.83
N PHE A 49 -12.60 36.68 29.14
CA PHE A 49 -11.82 36.94 27.92
C PHE A 49 -12.28 36.03 26.77
N LYS A 50 -12.91 36.66 25.78
CA LYS A 50 -13.18 36.09 24.45
C LYS A 50 -11.86 35.69 23.78
N PRO A 51 -11.75 34.53 23.10
CA PRO A 51 -10.55 34.20 22.37
C PRO A 51 -10.44 35.10 21.13
N LYS A 52 -9.32 35.82 21.04
CA LYS A 52 -8.89 36.56 19.85
C LYS A 52 -8.60 35.57 18.72
N GLN A 53 -9.05 35.92 17.52
CA GLN A 53 -8.71 35.34 16.23
C GLN A 53 -7.24 34.91 16.16
N GLN A 54 -7.00 33.61 16.03
CA GLN A 54 -5.74 33.11 15.49
C GLN A 54 -5.74 33.36 13.98
N LEU A 55 -4.69 34.01 13.51
CA LEU A 55 -4.41 34.26 12.10
C LEU A 55 -4.44 32.93 11.34
N ARG A 56 -5.38 32.83 10.39
CA ARG A 56 -5.38 31.81 9.35
C ARG A 56 -4.22 32.09 8.39
N HIS A 57 -3.30 31.13 8.27
CA HIS A 57 -2.43 31.02 7.09
C HIS A 57 -3.13 30.12 6.07
N PRO A 58 -3.03 30.43 4.76
CA PRO A 58 -3.73 29.68 3.73
C PRO A 58 -2.93 28.43 3.36
N LEU A 59 -3.53 27.25 3.52
CA LEU A 59 -3.12 26.05 2.79
C LEU A 59 -4.31 25.68 1.92
N SER A 60 -4.21 26.05 0.65
CA SER A 60 -5.18 25.72 -0.39
C SER A 60 -4.67 24.54 -1.20
N ALA A 61 -5.60 23.65 -1.56
CA ALA A 61 -5.56 22.60 -2.59
C ALA A 61 -5.31 21.14 -2.13
N PRO A 62 -6.25 20.21 -2.47
CA PRO A 62 -5.99 18.77 -2.47
C PRO A 62 -5.15 18.42 -3.71
N LEU A 63 -3.91 17.99 -3.51
CA LEU A 63 -2.96 17.75 -4.61
C LEU A 63 -3.16 16.36 -5.21
N LEU A 64 -4.10 16.26 -6.16
CA LEU A 64 -3.98 15.38 -7.32
C LEU A 64 -3.44 16.26 -8.47
N ILE A 65 -2.23 16.00 -8.98
CA ILE A 65 -1.69 16.74 -10.14
C ILE A 65 -1.84 15.85 -11.38
N ARG A 66 -2.81 16.17 -12.24
CA ARG A 66 -3.11 15.42 -13.46
C ARG A 66 -2.49 16.11 -14.68
N GLY A 67 -1.64 15.42 -15.44
CA GLY A 67 -0.99 15.95 -16.65
C GLY A 67 -1.19 15.04 -17.87
N GLY A 68 -2.36 15.10 -18.52
CA GLY A 68 -2.63 14.29 -19.72
C GLY A 68 -2.07 14.91 -21.00
N GLN A 69 -1.18 14.20 -21.71
CA GLN A 69 -0.83 14.51 -23.11
C GLN A 69 -1.83 13.84 -24.06
N GLN A 70 -2.61 14.63 -24.80
CA GLN A 70 -3.33 14.17 -25.99
C GLN A 70 -2.50 14.49 -27.24
N SER A 71 -2.12 13.48 -27.99
CA SER A 71 -1.68 13.63 -29.38
C SER A 71 -2.61 12.86 -30.29
N ALA A 72 -3.34 13.60 -31.13
CA ALA A 72 -4.24 13.10 -32.14
C ALA A 72 -3.48 12.84 -33.46
N ARG A 73 -3.76 11.71 -34.13
CA ARG A 73 -3.67 11.59 -35.59
C ARG A 73 -4.63 10.50 -36.11
N ASN A 74 -5.62 10.96 -36.86
CA ASN A 74 -6.57 10.16 -37.66
C ASN A 74 -5.88 9.48 -38.84
N MET A 75 -6.38 8.31 -39.27
CA MET A 75 -6.85 8.09 -40.65
C MET A 75 -7.66 6.79 -40.78
N SER A 76 -8.89 6.95 -41.25
CA SER A 76 -9.86 5.92 -41.65
C SER A 76 -9.64 5.48 -43.10
N ILE A 77 -9.81 4.19 -43.42
CA ILE A 77 -10.25 3.73 -44.76
C ILE A 77 -11.20 2.53 -44.60
N ASN A 78 -12.33 2.62 -45.31
CA ASN A 78 -13.47 1.70 -45.35
C ASN A 78 -13.23 0.42 -46.17
N ASP A 79 -14.06 -0.57 -45.82
CA ASP A 79 -14.46 -1.83 -46.46
C ASP A 79 -14.41 -1.93 -47.99
N ASN A 80 -14.16 -3.16 -48.49
CA ASN A 80 -15.15 -3.88 -49.29
C ASN A 80 -14.87 -5.39 -49.45
N ASN A 81 -15.99 -6.11 -49.51
CA ASN A 81 -16.20 -7.55 -49.68
C ASN A 81 -15.64 -8.12 -50.99
N ASP A 82 -15.31 -9.43 -51.00
CA ASP A 82 -15.71 -10.32 -52.09
C ASP A 82 -15.69 -11.81 -51.70
N ALA A 83 -16.55 -12.57 -52.38
CA ALA A 83 -17.08 -13.86 -51.99
C ALA A 83 -16.42 -15.10 -52.65
N ALA A 84 -16.67 -16.24 -52.02
CA ALA A 84 -16.70 -17.64 -52.52
C ALA A 84 -15.37 -18.39 -52.74
N THR A 85 -15.20 -19.55 -52.08
CA THR A 85 -15.54 -20.89 -52.64
C THR A 85 -15.20 -22.00 -51.64
N THR A 86 -16.16 -22.88 -51.38
CA THR A 86 -16.14 -23.97 -50.39
C THR A 86 -15.33 -25.18 -50.88
N VAL A 87 -14.34 -25.62 -50.09
CA VAL A 87 -13.73 -26.97 -50.20
C VAL A 87 -13.68 -27.59 -48.81
N THR A 88 -14.47 -28.64 -48.60
CA THR A 88 -14.62 -29.36 -47.33
C THR A 88 -13.42 -30.28 -47.08
N ARG A 89 -12.49 -29.81 -46.25
CA ARG A 89 -11.48 -30.66 -45.61
C ARG A 89 -11.89 -30.86 -44.15
N LYS A 90 -11.96 -32.11 -43.69
CA LYS A 90 -12.29 -32.46 -42.28
C LYS A 90 -11.29 -31.78 -41.34
N THR A 91 -11.67 -30.64 -40.80
CA THR A 91 -11.01 -29.93 -39.71
C THR A 91 -11.62 -30.42 -38.40
N TYR A 92 -10.80 -30.97 -37.52
CA TYR A 92 -11.14 -31.02 -36.10
C TYR A 92 -11.46 -29.59 -35.65
N PRO A 93 -12.53 -29.35 -34.87
CA PRO A 93 -12.83 -28.01 -34.41
C PRO A 93 -11.62 -27.49 -33.66
N ARG A 94 -10.93 -26.51 -34.25
CA ARG A 94 -10.00 -25.66 -33.52
C ARG A 94 -10.84 -25.06 -32.41
N ALA A 95 -10.43 -25.31 -31.16
CA ALA A 95 -11.09 -24.73 -30.01
C ALA A 95 -11.30 -23.22 -30.28
N PRO A 96 -12.50 -22.67 -29.99
CA PRO A 96 -12.72 -21.25 -30.18
C PRO A 96 -11.62 -20.49 -29.45
N VAL A 97 -10.91 -19.62 -30.18
CA VAL A 97 -9.95 -18.69 -29.58
C VAL A 97 -10.80 -17.73 -28.76
N PHE A 98 -10.96 -18.00 -27.47
CA PHE A 98 -11.50 -17.03 -26.54
C PHE A 98 -10.49 -15.89 -26.45
N SER A 99 -10.87 -14.71 -26.94
CA SER A 99 -10.10 -13.46 -26.85
C SER A 99 -10.03 -12.89 -25.43
N ASN A 100 -10.18 -13.71 -24.39
CA ASN A 100 -10.34 -13.28 -22.99
C ASN A 100 -9.17 -13.75 -22.12
N SER A 101 -7.94 -13.71 -22.63
CA SER A 101 -6.76 -13.92 -21.78
C SER A 101 -6.64 -12.77 -20.79
N PRO A 102 -6.44 -13.04 -19.47
CA PRO A 102 -6.25 -11.97 -18.48
C PRO A 102 -4.97 -11.16 -18.70
N PHE A 103 -4.09 -11.62 -19.62
CA PHE A 103 -2.84 -10.97 -19.99
C PHE A 103 -2.90 -10.21 -21.32
N ALA A 104 -4.09 -10.10 -21.93
CA ALA A 104 -4.27 -9.48 -23.26
C ALA A 104 -4.60 -7.98 -23.21
N VAL A 105 -4.85 -7.42 -22.02
CA VAL A 105 -5.21 -6.02 -21.85
C VAL A 105 -4.03 -5.25 -21.27
N PRO A 106 -3.55 -4.18 -21.92
CA PRO A 106 -2.47 -3.36 -21.39
C PRO A 106 -2.94 -2.54 -20.17
N VAL A 107 -2.08 -2.42 -19.16
CA VAL A 107 -2.31 -1.58 -17.98
C VAL A 107 -1.74 -0.20 -18.27
N LYS A 108 -2.57 0.85 -18.28
CA LYS A 108 -2.09 2.20 -18.56
C LYS A 108 -2.12 3.07 -17.32
N LYS A 109 -3.24 3.12 -16.60
CA LYS A 109 -3.43 4.05 -15.48
C LYS A 109 -3.03 3.42 -14.16
N VAL A 110 -1.94 3.92 -13.59
CA VAL A 110 -1.31 3.41 -12.36
C VAL A 110 -1.37 4.49 -11.30
N THR A 111 -1.97 4.21 -10.15
CA THR A 111 -1.84 5.09 -8.98
C THR A 111 -0.96 4.44 -7.92
N ILE A 112 0.05 5.18 -7.46
CA ILE A 112 0.92 4.78 -6.34
C ILE A 112 0.50 5.58 -5.10
N ALA A 113 -0.11 4.90 -4.14
CA ALA A 113 -0.55 5.48 -2.89
C ALA A 113 0.50 5.29 -1.79
N GLY A 114 0.75 6.36 -1.04
CA GLY A 114 1.57 6.35 0.17
C GLY A 114 0.86 7.10 1.30
N GLY A 115 1.17 6.73 2.54
CA GLY A 115 0.57 7.38 3.70
C GLY A 115 -0.91 7.05 3.89
N THR A 116 -1.36 5.86 3.48
CA THR A 116 -2.67 5.30 3.86
C THR A 116 -2.78 5.24 5.39
N HIS A 117 -1.67 4.87 6.03
CA HIS A 117 -1.42 5.13 7.44
C HIS A 117 -0.42 6.29 7.56
N GLY A 118 -0.81 7.36 8.28
CA GLY A 118 -0.05 8.61 8.27
C GLY A 118 1.34 8.56 8.90
N ASN A 119 1.62 7.58 9.76
CA ASN A 119 2.91 7.40 10.42
C ASN A 119 3.81 6.34 9.73
N GLU A 120 3.45 5.88 8.53
CA GLU A 120 4.28 5.00 7.70
C GLU A 120 5.00 5.83 6.62
N TYR A 121 6.17 6.39 6.98
CA TYR A 121 6.83 7.43 6.19
C TYR A 121 7.44 6.95 4.86
N THR A 122 7.81 5.67 4.74
CA THR A 122 8.46 5.16 3.52
C THR A 122 7.58 5.34 2.28
N GLY A 123 6.29 4.97 2.35
CA GLY A 123 5.38 5.17 1.22
C GLY A 123 5.24 6.65 0.83
N VAL A 124 5.19 7.55 1.82
CA VAL A 124 5.15 9.00 1.60
C VAL A 124 6.45 9.53 0.97
N TRP A 125 7.59 8.95 1.35
CA TRP A 125 8.88 9.27 0.73
C TRP A 125 8.91 8.86 -0.74
N CYS A 126 8.53 7.61 -1.06
CA CYS A 126 8.55 7.10 -2.42
C CYS A 126 7.67 7.95 -3.36
N ILE A 127 6.45 8.31 -2.94
CA ILE A 127 5.59 9.17 -3.78
C ILE A 127 6.20 10.56 -3.97
N LYS A 128 6.81 11.17 -2.94
CA LYS A 128 7.49 12.47 -3.07
C LYS A 128 8.72 12.39 -3.98
N ALA A 129 9.46 11.28 -3.95
CA ALA A 129 10.58 11.05 -4.85
C ALA A 129 10.10 10.99 -6.31
N ILE A 130 9.00 10.29 -6.58
CA ILE A 130 8.37 10.24 -7.92
C ILE A 130 7.87 11.62 -8.36
N GLU A 131 7.21 12.38 -7.48
CA GLU A 131 6.78 13.75 -7.81
C GLU A 131 7.96 14.65 -8.21
N LYS A 132 9.08 14.55 -7.48
CA LYS A 132 10.31 15.28 -7.82
C LYS A 132 10.90 14.84 -9.17
N GLN A 133 10.80 13.56 -9.52
CA GLN A 133 11.17 13.08 -10.85
C GLN A 133 10.31 13.73 -11.94
N ARG A 134 9.00 13.88 -11.70
CA ARG A 134 8.06 14.55 -12.63
C ARG A 134 8.42 16.03 -12.82
N GLU A 135 8.68 16.75 -11.73
CA GLU A 135 9.11 18.15 -11.78
C GLU A 135 10.42 18.32 -12.55
N SER A 136 11.37 17.40 -12.35
CA SER A 136 12.66 17.44 -13.05
C SER A 136 12.49 17.27 -14.56
N LEU A 137 11.60 16.38 -15.00
CA LEU A 137 11.29 16.19 -16.42
C LEU A 137 10.60 17.38 -17.08
N MET A 138 9.76 18.10 -16.34
CA MET A 138 9.12 19.33 -16.85
C MET A 138 10.12 20.49 -16.99
N ASN A 139 11.20 20.47 -16.20
CA ASN A 139 12.21 21.52 -16.15
C ASN A 139 13.46 21.24 -17.01
N GLU A 140 13.64 20.01 -17.50
CA GLU A 140 14.69 19.67 -18.47
C GLU A 140 14.38 20.32 -19.83
N CYS A 141 14.97 21.50 -20.07
CA CYS A 141 15.22 22.02 -21.40
C CYS A 141 16.54 21.42 -21.92
N ASP A 142 16.46 20.51 -22.90
CA ASP A 142 17.55 19.99 -23.76
C ASP A 142 18.99 20.43 -23.37
N ASP A 143 19.54 19.94 -22.25
CA ASP A 143 20.97 20.09 -21.95
C ASP A 143 21.56 18.73 -21.62
N ASP A 144 21.91 18.01 -22.69
CA ASP A 144 22.69 16.77 -22.72
C ASP A 144 24.09 17.00 -22.15
N THR A 145 24.20 17.14 -20.83
CA THR A 145 25.50 17.05 -20.13
C THR A 145 25.60 15.72 -19.40
N ASN A 146 26.05 14.71 -20.16
CA ASN A 146 26.53 13.43 -19.67
C ASN A 146 27.57 13.63 -18.55
N SER A 147 27.13 13.53 -17.30
CA SER A 147 28.00 13.37 -16.15
C SER A 147 28.15 11.87 -15.89
N GLU A 148 29.12 11.25 -16.56
CA GLU A 148 29.57 9.88 -16.27
C GLU A 148 30.10 9.82 -14.82
N GLY A 149 29.39 9.15 -13.91
CA GLY A 149 29.90 8.97 -12.55
C GLY A 149 29.02 8.27 -11.53
N ASP A 150 27.70 8.23 -11.72
CA ASP A 150 26.79 7.47 -10.86
C ASP A 150 25.79 6.71 -11.75
N LYS A 151 25.39 5.49 -11.38
CA LYS A 151 24.32 4.78 -12.10
C LYS A 151 23.13 5.73 -12.14
N ASN A 152 22.68 6.13 -13.34
CA ASN A 152 21.59 7.08 -13.48
C ASN A 152 20.42 6.61 -12.59
N PRO A 153 19.96 7.41 -11.60
CA PRO A 153 18.88 6.98 -10.73
C PRO A 153 17.63 6.72 -11.58
N ILE A 154 16.96 5.59 -11.33
CA ILE A 154 15.74 5.19 -12.06
C ILE A 154 14.74 6.34 -12.03
N ASN A 155 14.24 6.73 -13.19
CA ASN A 155 13.18 7.72 -13.34
C ASN A 155 11.95 7.04 -13.93
N VAL A 156 10.89 6.89 -13.14
CA VAL A 156 9.75 6.04 -13.49
C VAL A 156 9.03 6.46 -14.78
N PHE A 157 9.08 7.74 -15.15
CA PHE A 157 8.43 8.24 -16.37
C PHE A 157 9.31 8.06 -17.62
N LYS A 158 10.64 8.09 -17.46
CA LYS A 158 11.59 7.80 -18.55
C LYS A 158 11.71 6.30 -18.79
N ASP A 159 11.76 5.51 -17.71
CA ASP A 159 12.02 4.07 -17.77
C ASP A 159 10.75 3.24 -18.05
N TYR A 160 9.55 3.76 -17.70
CA TYR A 160 8.28 3.05 -17.91
C TYR A 160 7.24 3.88 -18.70
N PRO A 161 7.58 4.40 -19.90
CA PRO A 161 6.77 5.39 -20.62
C PRO A 161 5.41 4.87 -21.12
N SER A 162 5.16 3.55 -21.08
CA SER A 162 3.82 3.01 -21.40
C SER A 162 2.79 3.22 -20.29
N LEU A 163 3.24 3.63 -19.09
CA LEU A 163 2.41 3.76 -17.90
C LEU A 163 2.14 5.25 -17.62
N ASP A 164 0.86 5.57 -17.41
CA ASP A 164 0.39 6.85 -16.88
C ASP A 164 0.39 6.74 -15.35
N ILE A 165 1.47 7.21 -14.73
CA ILE A 165 1.74 7.04 -13.29
C ILE A 165 1.34 8.31 -12.54
N ASP A 166 0.33 8.17 -11.68
CA ASP A 166 -0.09 9.17 -10.69
C ASP A 166 0.35 8.75 -9.28
N THR A 167 0.51 9.72 -8.38
CA THR A 167 0.73 9.45 -6.96
C THR A 167 -0.40 9.98 -6.09
N LEU A 168 -0.61 9.37 -4.92
CA LEU A 168 -1.66 9.74 -3.97
C LEU A 168 -1.13 9.75 -2.53
N LEU A 169 -1.19 10.90 -1.86
CA LEU A 169 -1.10 10.95 -0.40
C LEU A 169 -2.47 10.57 0.18
N ALA A 170 -2.61 9.33 0.64
CA ALA A 170 -3.90 8.74 0.96
C ALA A 170 -4.54 9.36 2.23
N ASN A 171 -3.81 9.56 3.33
CA ASN A 171 -4.35 10.18 4.54
C ASN A 171 -3.53 11.43 4.99
N PRO A 172 -3.76 12.60 4.37
CA PRO A 172 -2.99 13.82 4.69
C PRO A 172 -3.12 14.26 6.15
N MET A 173 -4.29 14.13 6.77
CA MET A 173 -4.51 14.58 8.15
C MET A 173 -3.82 13.67 9.17
N ALA A 174 -3.92 12.35 9.01
CA ALA A 174 -3.18 11.42 9.86
C ALA A 174 -1.66 11.59 9.67
N TYR A 175 -1.20 11.82 8.43
CA TYR A 175 0.20 12.09 8.13
C TYR A 175 0.70 13.35 8.84
N MET A 176 -0.05 14.45 8.75
CA MET A 176 0.30 15.71 9.40
C MET A 176 0.29 15.60 10.93
N ALA A 177 -0.57 14.73 11.49
CA ALA A 177 -0.62 14.43 12.91
C ALA A 177 0.42 13.39 13.39
N ASN A 178 1.20 12.80 12.47
CA ASN A 178 2.05 11.64 12.72
C ASN A 178 1.32 10.50 13.46
N LYS A 179 0.12 10.17 12.99
CA LYS A 179 -0.71 9.08 13.50
C LYS A 179 -1.00 8.09 12.38
N ARG A 180 -1.34 6.86 12.75
CA ARG A 180 -1.84 5.88 11.80
C ARG A 180 -3.12 6.37 11.11
N PHE A 181 -4.06 6.85 11.90
CA PHE A 181 -5.32 7.44 11.48
C PHE A 181 -5.79 8.48 12.52
N VAL A 182 -6.79 9.28 12.17
CA VAL A 182 -7.45 10.27 13.04
C VAL A 182 -8.53 9.60 13.87
N ASP A 183 -9.54 9.00 13.22
CA ASP A 183 -10.72 8.42 13.88
C ASP A 183 -10.82 6.91 13.67
N THR A 184 -10.71 6.42 12.42
CA THR A 184 -10.78 4.98 12.10
C THR A 184 -9.71 4.59 11.07
N ASP A 185 -9.39 3.30 10.95
CA ASP A 185 -8.38 2.84 9.99
C ASP A 185 -8.88 3.01 8.55
N LEU A 186 -8.28 3.94 7.79
CA LEU A 186 -8.62 4.22 6.38
C LEU A 186 -8.61 2.95 5.52
N ASN A 187 -7.70 2.01 5.79
CA ASN A 187 -7.57 0.78 5.03
C ASN A 187 -8.67 -0.27 5.36
N ARG A 188 -9.71 0.15 6.09
CA ARG A 188 -10.95 -0.59 6.39
C ARG A 188 -12.20 0.17 5.95
N GLU A 189 -12.05 1.29 5.24
CA GLU A 189 -13.17 2.17 4.87
C GLU A 189 -13.73 1.93 3.45
N PHE A 190 -13.14 1.03 2.66
CA PHE A 190 -13.51 0.85 1.25
C PHE A 190 -14.52 -0.28 1.01
N SER A 191 -15.43 -0.55 1.95
CA SER A 191 -16.53 -1.52 1.73
C SER A 191 -17.73 -0.88 1.02
N MET A 192 -18.58 -1.70 0.38
CA MET A 192 -19.80 -1.22 -0.28
C MET A 192 -20.72 -0.46 0.68
N GLU A 193 -20.82 -0.91 1.93
CA GLU A 193 -21.63 -0.28 2.96
C GLU A 193 -21.13 1.14 3.31
N LYS A 194 -19.80 1.30 3.40
CA LYS A 194 -19.16 2.55 3.85
C LYS A 194 -19.02 3.58 2.73
N LEU A 195 -18.83 3.11 1.50
CA LEU A 195 -18.76 3.92 0.28
C LEU A 195 -20.13 4.28 -0.31
N LYS A 196 -21.26 3.92 0.34
CA LYS A 196 -22.59 4.34 -0.12
C LYS A 196 -22.63 5.85 -0.34
N ARG A 197 -22.82 6.25 -1.59
CA ARG A 197 -22.98 7.66 -1.97
C ARG A 197 -24.27 8.18 -1.35
N VAL A 198 -24.14 9.15 -0.44
CA VAL A 198 -25.24 10.07 -0.16
C VAL A 198 -25.44 10.86 -1.45
N LYS A 199 -26.68 11.00 -1.93
CA LYS A 199 -26.94 11.80 -3.15
C LYS A 199 -26.57 13.25 -2.84
N VAL A 200 -25.53 13.75 -3.50
CA VAL A 200 -25.18 15.17 -3.50
C VAL A 200 -25.59 15.73 -4.86
N ASP A 201 -26.20 16.90 -4.86
CA ASP A 201 -26.63 17.66 -6.03
C ASP A 201 -25.45 18.20 -6.85
N GLU A 202 -25.65 18.31 -8.17
CA GLU A 202 -24.61 18.62 -9.16
C GLU A 202 -23.97 20.01 -9.02
N GLU A 203 -24.61 20.95 -8.30
CA GLU A 203 -24.09 22.31 -8.08
C GLU A 203 -22.94 22.35 -7.05
N THR A 204 -22.82 21.34 -6.18
CA THR A 204 -21.89 21.34 -5.02
C THR A 204 -20.50 20.79 -5.37
N MET A 205 -20.23 20.53 -6.65
CA MET A 205 -19.07 19.73 -7.10
C MET A 205 -17.90 20.59 -7.65
N GLU A 206 -18.08 21.89 -7.85
CA GLU A 206 -17.09 22.73 -8.54
C GLU A 206 -16.14 23.57 -7.66
N LEU A 207 -16.23 23.55 -6.32
CA LEU A 207 -15.35 24.36 -5.45
C LEU A 207 -14.87 23.60 -4.19
N CYS A 208 -14.17 22.48 -4.37
CA CYS A 208 -13.85 21.63 -3.22
C CYS A 208 -12.51 21.97 -2.53
N ASP A 209 -12.51 22.97 -1.64
CA ASP A 209 -11.81 22.80 -0.35
C ASP A 209 -12.75 21.93 0.49
N ILE A 210 -12.47 20.61 0.50
CA ILE A 210 -13.39 19.54 0.95
C ILE A 210 -13.91 19.72 2.39
N GLN A 211 -13.28 20.57 3.19
CA GLN A 211 -13.75 20.89 4.54
C GLN A 211 -14.90 21.92 4.60
N GLN A 212 -15.15 22.73 3.56
CA GLN A 212 -16.09 23.85 3.67
C GLN A 212 -17.50 23.63 3.09
N GLU A 213 -17.71 22.72 2.13
CA GLU A 213 -19.05 22.51 1.53
C GLU A 213 -19.71 21.18 1.91
N PHE A 214 -18.95 20.18 2.37
CA PHE A 214 -19.53 18.98 3.02
C PHE A 214 -20.00 19.23 4.46
N CYS A 215 -19.88 20.47 4.94
CA CYS A 215 -20.29 20.95 6.26
C CYS A 215 -21.34 22.08 6.13
N SER A 216 -22.26 21.99 5.18
CA SER A 216 -23.49 22.77 5.30
C SER A 216 -24.21 22.29 6.56
N GLU A 217 -24.60 23.24 7.42
CA GLU A 217 -25.15 23.01 8.77
C GLU A 217 -26.45 22.19 8.78
N ASP A 218 -26.96 21.79 7.61
CA ASP A 218 -28.26 21.16 7.40
C ASP A 218 -28.22 19.64 7.14
N ASP A 219 -27.06 19.00 6.97
CA ASP A 219 -26.94 17.53 6.92
C ASP A 219 -26.18 16.97 8.13
N ALA A 220 -26.91 16.82 9.24
CA ALA A 220 -26.42 16.24 10.51
C ALA A 220 -25.84 14.82 10.39
N THR A 221 -25.96 14.16 9.21
CA THR A 221 -25.48 12.80 8.99
C THR A 221 -24.03 12.70 8.50
N LEU A 222 -23.46 13.76 7.91
CA LEU A 222 -22.10 13.70 7.36
C LEU A 222 -21.03 14.23 8.31
N SER A 223 -21.36 15.28 9.08
CA SER A 223 -20.48 15.85 10.12
C SER A 223 -20.23 14.90 11.31
N SER A 224 -21.00 13.81 11.40
CA SER A 224 -20.83 12.75 12.40
C SER A 224 -20.02 11.55 11.91
N LEU A 225 -19.62 11.51 10.64
CA LEU A 225 -18.80 10.43 10.12
C LEU A 225 -17.34 10.55 10.59
N PRO A 226 -16.65 9.41 10.81
CA PRO A 226 -15.21 9.40 11.01
C PRO A 226 -14.47 10.11 9.87
N HIS A 227 -13.40 10.81 10.20
CA HIS A 227 -12.56 11.51 9.21
C HIS A 227 -12.16 10.60 8.03
N GLU A 228 -11.70 9.38 8.32
CA GLU A 228 -11.30 8.43 7.30
C GLU A 228 -12.46 7.92 6.42
N ALA A 229 -13.69 7.88 6.93
CA ALA A 229 -14.85 7.52 6.13
C ALA A 229 -15.18 8.58 5.07
N ILE A 230 -15.01 9.87 5.42
CA ILE A 230 -15.12 10.98 4.47
C ILE A 230 -13.99 10.88 3.43
N ARG A 231 -12.75 10.71 3.91
CA ARG A 231 -11.57 10.59 3.06
C ARG A 231 -11.66 9.42 2.07
N ALA A 232 -12.21 8.27 2.48
CA ALA A 232 -12.39 7.12 1.60
C ALA A 232 -13.33 7.43 0.42
N ARG A 233 -14.37 8.24 0.62
CA ARG A 233 -15.30 8.67 -0.44
C ARG A 233 -14.66 9.70 -1.38
N GLU A 234 -13.83 10.59 -0.87
CA GLU A 234 -13.01 11.48 -1.69
C GLU A 234 -12.07 10.67 -2.58
N ILE A 235 -11.37 9.69 -2.00
CA ILE A 235 -10.46 8.81 -2.75
C ILE A 235 -11.21 8.01 -3.80
N GLU A 236 -12.41 7.48 -3.50
CA GLU A 236 -13.24 6.81 -4.51
C GLU A 236 -13.59 7.76 -5.66
N THR A 237 -13.84 9.04 -5.37
CA THR A 237 -14.10 10.04 -6.42
C THR A 237 -12.86 10.27 -7.30
N ILE A 238 -11.66 10.26 -6.69
CA ILE A 238 -10.37 10.41 -7.39
C ILE A 238 -10.03 9.20 -8.26
N LEU A 239 -10.15 7.98 -7.70
CA LEU A 239 -9.74 6.73 -8.34
C LEU A 239 -10.83 6.10 -9.21
N GLY A 240 -12.04 6.64 -9.14
CA GLY A 240 -13.25 6.11 -9.76
C GLY A 240 -14.02 5.16 -8.83
N PRO A 241 -15.31 4.93 -9.13
CA PRO A 241 -16.16 4.03 -8.34
C PRO A 241 -15.53 2.66 -8.18
N LYS A 242 -15.49 2.18 -6.94
CA LYS A 242 -15.08 0.81 -6.67
C LYS A 242 -16.17 -0.20 -7.03
N PHE A 243 -17.44 0.20 -7.02
CA PHE A 243 -18.54 -0.72 -7.32
C PHE A 243 -19.17 -0.30 -8.65
N THR A 244 -19.34 -1.26 -9.56
CA THR A 244 -19.96 -1.10 -10.88
C THR A 244 -21.40 -1.63 -10.88
N GLU A 245 -22.18 -1.40 -11.94
CA GLU A 245 -23.56 -1.92 -12.10
C GLU A 245 -23.75 -3.38 -11.70
N SER A 246 -22.84 -4.25 -12.13
CA SER A 246 -22.91 -5.70 -11.92
C SER A 246 -22.60 -6.13 -10.48
N SER A 247 -22.07 -5.22 -9.65
CA SER A 247 -21.75 -5.47 -8.24
C SER A 247 -22.79 -4.93 -7.26
N SER A 248 -23.85 -4.28 -7.75
CA SER A 248 -24.99 -3.87 -6.93
C SER A 248 -25.86 -5.09 -6.58
N PRO A 249 -26.10 -5.39 -5.27
CA PRO A 249 -26.97 -6.49 -4.86
C PRO A 249 -28.40 -6.38 -5.42
N ASN A 250 -28.83 -5.16 -5.77
CA ASN A 250 -30.17 -4.85 -6.24
C ASN A 250 -30.23 -4.50 -7.74
N GLY A 251 -29.10 -4.43 -8.44
CA GLY A 251 -29.05 -4.08 -9.88
C GLY A 251 -29.48 -2.65 -10.24
N ASP A 252 -29.83 -1.81 -9.27
CA ASP A 252 -30.47 -0.51 -9.49
C ASP A 252 -29.49 0.68 -9.68
N ALA A 253 -28.18 0.46 -9.61
CA ALA A 253 -27.19 1.55 -9.57
C ALA A 253 -26.19 1.49 -10.73
N ALA A 254 -26.31 2.46 -11.64
CA ALA A 254 -25.42 2.67 -12.76
C ALA A 254 -24.07 3.27 -12.35
N TYR A 255 -23.05 2.44 -12.14
CA TYR A 255 -21.69 2.91 -11.89
C TYR A 255 -20.73 2.42 -12.99
N PRO A 256 -19.93 3.32 -13.60
CA PRO A 256 -18.93 2.95 -14.59
C PRO A 256 -17.80 2.12 -13.97
N ASP A 257 -17.01 1.42 -14.79
CA ASP A 257 -15.79 0.74 -14.34
C ASP A 257 -14.82 1.73 -13.64
N PRO A 258 -13.95 1.25 -12.73
CA PRO A 258 -12.93 2.08 -12.08
C PRO A 258 -12.10 2.86 -13.09
N LEU A 259 -11.74 4.09 -12.72
CA LEU A 259 -10.93 4.95 -13.58
C LEU A 259 -9.50 4.42 -13.70
N MET A 260 -8.97 3.86 -12.61
CA MET A 260 -7.60 3.35 -12.53
C MET A 260 -7.54 1.86 -12.83
N ASP A 261 -6.54 1.46 -13.63
CA ASP A 261 -6.30 0.05 -13.94
C ASP A 261 -5.67 -0.64 -12.73
N ILE A 262 -4.73 0.01 -12.04
CA ILE A 262 -4.09 -0.53 -10.84
C ILE A 262 -3.93 0.54 -9.75
N VAL A 263 -4.16 0.15 -8.50
CA VAL A 263 -3.77 0.92 -7.32
C VAL A 263 -2.71 0.14 -6.55
N ILE A 264 -1.52 0.74 -6.41
CA ILE A 264 -0.38 0.22 -5.66
C ILE A 264 -0.34 0.93 -4.32
N ASP A 265 -0.49 0.20 -3.21
CA ASP A 265 -0.52 0.78 -1.86
C ASP A 265 0.76 0.41 -1.09
N LEU A 266 1.52 1.43 -0.66
CA LEU A 266 2.82 1.27 -0.02
C LEU A 266 2.69 1.37 1.51
N HIS A 267 3.14 0.32 2.20
CA HIS A 267 3.05 0.17 3.65
C HIS A 267 4.39 -0.14 4.30
N THR A 268 4.48 0.18 5.59
CA THR A 268 5.56 -0.32 6.45
C THR A 268 5.03 -0.92 7.74
N THR A 269 5.70 -1.97 8.21
CA THR A 269 5.36 -2.69 9.42
C THR A 269 6.51 -2.68 10.41
N THR A 270 6.18 -2.71 11.70
CA THR A 270 7.20 -2.84 12.76
C THR A 270 7.73 -4.26 12.91
N ALA A 271 7.03 -5.25 12.35
CA ALA A 271 7.41 -6.66 12.38
C ALA A 271 8.52 -6.94 11.34
N ASN A 272 9.32 -7.99 11.55
CA ASN A 272 10.46 -8.30 10.69
C ASN A 272 10.04 -9.06 9.43
N MET A 273 9.08 -8.48 8.71
CA MET A 273 8.46 -9.12 7.57
C MET A 273 9.34 -9.05 6.31
N GLY A 274 10.42 -8.28 6.24
CA GLY A 274 11.14 -8.11 4.97
C GLY A 274 10.25 -7.49 3.87
N ILE A 275 10.48 -7.84 2.61
CA ILE A 275 9.63 -7.44 1.47
C ILE A 275 8.44 -8.39 1.36
N SER A 276 7.26 -7.90 1.75
CA SER A 276 5.99 -8.63 1.65
C SER A 276 5.13 -8.08 0.52
N LEU A 277 4.90 -8.88 -0.51
CA LEU A 277 3.94 -8.56 -1.57
C LEU A 277 2.57 -9.10 -1.17
N ILE A 278 1.59 -8.22 -1.03
CA ILE A 278 0.22 -8.62 -0.67
C ILE A 278 -0.66 -8.47 -1.90
N ILE A 279 -1.16 -9.61 -2.40
CA ILE A 279 -2.00 -9.67 -3.61
C ILE A 279 -3.34 -10.34 -3.32
N PRO A 280 -4.38 -10.02 -4.10
CA PRO A 280 -5.64 -10.73 -3.99
C PRO A 280 -5.63 -12.06 -4.75
N GLU A 281 -6.36 -13.04 -4.22
CA GLU A 281 -6.77 -14.22 -4.99
C GLU A 281 -7.66 -13.81 -6.19
N GLY A 282 -7.59 -14.58 -7.27
CA GLY A 282 -8.42 -14.48 -8.47
C GLY A 282 -7.92 -13.44 -9.50
N ASP A 283 -6.79 -12.79 -9.24
CA ASP A 283 -6.20 -11.81 -10.15
C ASP A 283 -4.93 -12.36 -10.81
N ALA A 284 -5.10 -12.96 -11.99
CA ALA A 284 -4.01 -13.58 -12.75
C ALA A 284 -2.90 -12.58 -13.13
N LEU A 285 -3.25 -11.35 -13.51
CA LEU A 285 -2.25 -10.35 -13.89
C LEU A 285 -1.38 -9.95 -12.70
N MET A 286 -2.01 -9.68 -11.54
CA MET A 286 -1.28 -9.34 -10.32
C MET A 286 -0.49 -10.52 -9.76
N SER A 287 -0.96 -11.75 -9.98
CA SER A 287 -0.26 -12.97 -9.58
C SER A 287 1.01 -13.20 -10.42
N ALA A 288 0.94 -12.98 -11.74
CA ALA A 288 2.11 -12.98 -12.61
C ALA A 288 3.11 -11.87 -12.24
N ALA A 289 2.59 -10.65 -11.99
CA ALA A 289 3.41 -9.53 -11.55
C ALA A 289 4.12 -9.83 -10.22
N ALA A 290 3.41 -10.39 -9.24
CA ALA A 290 3.99 -10.81 -7.97
C ALA A 290 5.07 -11.88 -8.17
N ALA A 291 4.84 -12.88 -9.02
CA ALA A 291 5.84 -13.90 -9.33
C ALA A 291 7.14 -13.29 -9.88
N TYR A 292 7.01 -12.29 -10.76
CA TYR A 292 8.14 -11.54 -11.33
C TYR A 292 8.90 -10.75 -10.25
N VAL A 293 8.18 -9.95 -9.46
CA VAL A 293 8.75 -9.14 -8.37
C VAL A 293 9.41 -10.03 -7.32
N LEU A 294 8.77 -11.13 -6.92
CA LEU A 294 9.34 -12.12 -6.00
C LEU A 294 10.68 -12.62 -6.50
N ASN A 295 10.78 -13.03 -7.77
CA ASN A 295 12.02 -13.55 -8.32
C ASN A 295 13.13 -12.48 -8.30
N LYS A 296 12.84 -11.27 -8.78
CA LYS A 296 13.82 -10.17 -8.76
C LYS A 296 14.29 -9.84 -7.35
N CYS A 297 13.37 -9.58 -6.43
CA CYS A 297 13.71 -9.21 -5.07
C CYS A 297 14.40 -10.36 -4.32
N LYS A 298 14.04 -11.63 -4.54
CA LYS A 298 14.75 -12.76 -3.91
C LYS A 298 16.19 -12.89 -4.38
N ASN A 299 16.46 -12.63 -5.65
CA ASN A 299 17.82 -12.64 -6.20
C ASN A 299 18.69 -11.53 -5.62
N GLU A 300 18.09 -10.40 -5.23
CA GLU A 300 18.81 -9.23 -4.70
C GLU A 300 18.93 -9.24 -3.17
N TYR A 301 17.83 -9.53 -2.46
CA TYR A 301 17.73 -9.40 -0.99
C TYR A 301 17.72 -10.74 -0.26
N GLY A 302 17.71 -11.86 -0.98
CA GLY A 302 17.70 -13.22 -0.42
C GLY A 302 16.30 -13.80 -0.21
N TYR A 303 16.23 -15.13 -0.21
CA TYR A 303 14.97 -15.89 -0.19
C TYR A 303 14.17 -15.77 1.12
N ASP A 304 14.85 -15.54 2.24
CA ASP A 304 14.23 -15.42 3.56
C ASP A 304 13.71 -14.00 3.86
N ASN A 305 14.03 -13.02 3.01
CA ASN A 305 13.64 -11.61 3.20
C ASN A 305 12.52 -11.17 2.24
N VAL A 306 11.99 -12.07 1.41
CA VAL A 306 11.04 -11.74 0.35
C VAL A 306 9.98 -12.82 0.21
N GLN A 307 8.72 -12.44 0.37
CA GLN A 307 7.59 -13.37 0.29
C GLN A 307 6.34 -12.69 -0.24
N CYS A 308 5.38 -13.52 -0.61
CA CYS A 308 4.07 -13.08 -1.06
C CYS A 308 3.00 -13.63 -0.14
N CYS A 309 2.08 -12.77 0.26
CA CYS A 309 0.88 -13.10 1.01
C CYS A 309 -0.33 -12.92 0.08
N MET A 310 -1.04 -14.00 -0.21
CA MET A 310 -2.29 -13.94 -0.99
C MET A 310 -3.49 -13.87 -0.04
N HIS A 311 -4.35 -12.88 -0.26
CA HIS A 311 -5.62 -12.75 0.47
C HIS A 311 -6.70 -13.60 -0.20
N ALA A 312 -7.29 -14.52 0.56
CA ALA A 312 -8.36 -15.42 0.16
C ALA A 312 -9.74 -14.72 0.01
N LEU A 313 -9.75 -13.61 -0.74
CA LEU A 313 -10.93 -12.82 -1.06
C LEU A 313 -10.99 -12.65 -2.59
N PRO A 314 -11.45 -13.69 -3.31
CA PRO A 314 -11.39 -13.72 -4.78
C PRO A 314 -12.26 -12.65 -5.43
N LYS A 315 -13.32 -12.20 -4.76
CA LYS A 315 -14.17 -11.13 -5.28
C LYS A 315 -13.65 -9.77 -4.80
N ARG A 316 -13.41 -8.85 -5.76
CA ARG A 316 -12.95 -7.48 -5.48
C ARG A 316 -13.86 -6.73 -4.49
N GLN A 317 -15.16 -6.98 -4.56
CA GLN A 317 -16.17 -6.30 -3.73
C GLN A 317 -16.05 -6.61 -2.24
N ASP A 318 -15.51 -7.78 -1.88
CA ASP A 318 -15.39 -8.24 -0.49
C ASP A 318 -14.11 -7.66 0.19
N ARG A 319 -13.23 -7.06 -0.60
CA ARG A 319 -12.00 -6.42 -0.13
C ARG A 319 -12.37 -5.05 0.44
N MET A 320 -11.68 -4.58 1.49
CA MET A 320 -11.99 -3.30 2.16
C MET A 320 -10.80 -2.34 2.21
N ASN A 321 -9.69 -2.73 1.59
CA ASN A 321 -8.45 -1.98 1.54
C ASN A 321 -8.42 -0.98 0.38
N LEU A 322 -7.58 0.05 0.48
CA LEU A 322 -7.43 1.10 -0.53
C LEU A 322 -7.06 0.54 -1.91
N SER A 323 -6.12 -0.41 -1.97
CA SER A 323 -5.66 -1.00 -3.24
C SER A 323 -6.79 -1.67 -4.03
N SER A 324 -7.91 -2.04 -3.40
CA SER A 324 -9.07 -2.62 -4.10
C SER A 324 -9.93 -1.61 -4.88
N CYS A 325 -9.64 -0.31 -4.81
CA CYS A 325 -10.32 0.71 -5.61
C CYS A 325 -10.00 0.61 -7.11
N GLY A 326 -8.78 0.22 -7.48
CA GLY A 326 -8.40 -0.05 -8.87
C GLY A 326 -8.95 -1.38 -9.38
N LYS A 327 -9.02 -1.56 -10.71
CA LYS A 327 -9.43 -2.85 -11.31
C LYS A 327 -8.55 -3.99 -10.77
N HIS A 328 -7.26 -3.70 -10.68
CA HIS A 328 -6.24 -4.48 -9.99
C HIS A 328 -5.77 -3.76 -8.73
N GLY A 329 -5.33 -4.52 -7.75
CA GLY A 329 -4.76 -4.00 -6.51
C GLY A 329 -3.48 -4.74 -6.14
N PHE A 330 -2.47 -3.99 -5.71
CA PHE A 330 -1.18 -4.55 -5.30
C PHE A 330 -0.67 -3.80 -4.07
N THR A 331 -0.26 -4.51 -3.04
CA THR A 331 0.26 -3.88 -1.82
C THR A 331 1.70 -4.32 -1.60
N ILE A 332 2.57 -3.34 -1.30
CA ILE A 332 3.98 -3.56 -0.95
C ILE A 332 4.14 -3.16 0.51
N GLU A 333 4.41 -4.14 1.36
CA GLU A 333 4.61 -3.97 2.80
C GLU A 333 6.08 -4.30 3.10
N VAL A 334 6.83 -3.37 3.70
CA VAL A 334 8.25 -3.58 4.00
C VAL A 334 8.55 -3.29 5.47
N GLY A 335 9.13 -4.27 6.15
CA GLY A 335 9.52 -4.18 7.55
C GLY A 335 10.87 -4.83 7.85
N PRO A 336 11.43 -4.60 9.05
CA PRO A 336 10.85 -3.82 10.14
C PRO A 336 11.21 -2.34 10.02
N SER A 337 10.21 -1.46 10.21
CA SER A 337 10.41 -0.02 10.37
C SER A 337 9.54 0.52 11.50
N PRO A 338 10.12 1.24 12.48
CA PRO A 338 9.32 1.95 13.48
C PRO A 338 8.40 2.99 12.81
N GLN A 339 7.21 3.17 13.37
CA GLN A 339 6.30 4.22 12.95
C GLN A 339 6.93 5.61 13.18
N GLY A 340 6.73 6.52 12.23
CA GLY A 340 7.32 7.86 12.25
C GLY A 340 8.84 7.89 12.02
N VAL A 341 9.43 6.79 11.56
CA VAL A 341 10.85 6.70 11.21
C VAL A 341 10.99 6.34 9.74
N ILE A 342 11.88 7.05 9.06
CA ILE A 342 12.34 6.69 7.72
C ILE A 342 13.70 5.98 7.84
N ARG A 343 13.81 4.83 7.20
CA ARG A 343 15.07 4.08 7.11
C ARG A 343 15.48 3.89 5.67
N HIS A 344 16.75 4.14 5.39
CA HIS A 344 17.32 4.03 4.04
C HIS A 344 17.14 2.63 3.44
N ASP A 345 17.46 1.59 4.21
CA ASP A 345 17.36 0.19 3.77
C ASP A 345 15.92 -0.26 3.49
N VAL A 346 14.94 0.31 4.19
CA VAL A 346 13.51 0.05 3.95
C VAL A 346 13.04 0.78 2.69
N VAL A 347 13.46 2.03 2.48
CA VAL A 347 13.16 2.79 1.26
C VAL A 347 13.70 2.07 0.03
N GLU A 348 14.97 1.65 0.02
CA GLU A 348 15.58 0.94 -1.11
C GLU A 348 14.82 -0.34 -1.45
N LYS A 349 14.45 -1.13 -0.44
CA LYS A 349 13.66 -2.35 -0.62
C LYS A 349 12.26 -2.06 -1.18
N THR A 350 11.59 -1.03 -0.69
CA THR A 350 10.27 -0.61 -1.21
C THR A 350 10.38 -0.15 -2.66
N GLU A 351 11.39 0.67 -2.99
CA GLU A 351 11.65 1.13 -4.35
C GLU A 351 11.98 -0.05 -5.28
N ALA A 352 12.85 -0.98 -4.87
CA ALA A 352 13.19 -2.16 -5.68
C ALA A 352 11.96 -3.01 -6.03
N ALA A 353 11.07 -3.25 -5.07
CA ALA A 353 9.82 -3.97 -5.29
C ALA A 353 8.87 -3.19 -6.22
N LEU A 354 8.73 -1.88 -5.99
CA LEU A 354 7.89 -1.00 -6.80
C LEU A 354 8.38 -0.92 -8.26
N HIS A 355 9.68 -0.70 -8.47
CA HIS A 355 10.28 -0.64 -9.80
C HIS A 355 10.16 -1.98 -10.53
N SER A 356 10.36 -3.11 -9.84
CA SER A 356 10.15 -4.44 -10.44
C SER A 356 8.71 -4.66 -10.89
N LEU A 357 7.72 -4.12 -10.15
CA LEU A 357 6.31 -4.18 -10.52
C LEU A 357 6.02 -3.31 -11.75
N LEU A 358 6.48 -2.05 -11.75
CA LEU A 358 6.29 -1.13 -12.87
C LEU A 358 6.96 -1.65 -14.15
N GLU A 359 8.15 -2.23 -14.02
CA GLU A 359 8.87 -2.87 -15.13
C GLU A 359 8.07 -4.04 -15.72
N PHE A 360 7.52 -4.94 -14.89
CA PHE A 360 6.69 -6.04 -15.39
C PHE A 360 5.50 -5.52 -16.21
N LEU A 361 4.79 -4.51 -15.69
CA LEU A 361 3.65 -3.89 -16.38
C LEU A 361 4.07 -3.23 -17.69
N HIS A 362 5.19 -2.49 -17.67
CA HIS A 362 5.72 -1.81 -18.84
C HIS A 362 6.15 -2.78 -19.94
N VAL A 363 6.96 -3.79 -19.58
CA VAL A 363 7.42 -4.83 -20.51
C VAL A 363 6.23 -5.56 -21.12
N ARG A 364 5.22 -5.90 -20.31
CA ARG A 364 4.02 -6.57 -20.82
C ARG A 364 3.25 -5.71 -21.82
N ASN A 365 3.14 -4.41 -21.59
CA ASN A 365 2.51 -3.50 -22.54
C ASN A 365 3.28 -3.44 -23.87
N LEU A 366 4.61 -3.37 -23.82
CA LEU A 366 5.44 -3.36 -25.04
C LEU A 366 5.30 -4.64 -25.85
N GLU A 367 5.21 -5.80 -25.19
CA GLU A 367 4.95 -7.08 -25.86
C GLU A 367 3.60 -7.11 -26.55
N LEU A 368 2.55 -6.58 -25.89
CA LEU A 368 1.22 -6.48 -26.47
C LEU A 368 1.18 -5.55 -27.70
N GLU A 369 1.98 -4.48 -27.70
CA GLU A 369 2.08 -3.54 -28.82
C GLU A 369 2.86 -4.13 -30.02
N LYS A 370 3.95 -4.87 -29.75
CA LYS A 370 4.76 -5.53 -30.80
C LYS A 370 4.02 -6.70 -31.46
N GLY A 371 3.13 -7.37 -30.73
CA GLY A 371 2.51 -8.62 -31.13
C GLY A 371 3.45 -9.82 -30.94
N ASP A 372 2.93 -11.04 -31.16
CA ASP A 372 3.70 -12.29 -30.96
C ASP A 372 4.81 -12.41 -32.02
N ASP A 373 6.04 -11.98 -31.69
CA ASP A 373 7.24 -12.40 -32.42
C ASP A 373 7.66 -13.79 -31.90
N ALA A 374 7.48 -14.82 -32.75
CA ALA A 374 7.74 -16.20 -32.40
C ALA A 374 9.19 -16.51 -31.98
N ASN A 375 10.14 -15.57 -32.17
CA ASN A 375 11.55 -15.76 -31.85
C ASN A 375 12.01 -15.07 -30.54
N GLU A 376 11.20 -14.20 -29.93
CA GLU A 376 11.56 -13.49 -28.69
C GLU A 376 10.76 -14.07 -27.50
N LYS A 377 11.45 -14.43 -26.41
CA LYS A 377 10.78 -14.91 -25.19
C LYS A 377 10.11 -13.72 -24.49
N SER A 378 8.80 -13.82 -24.27
CA SER A 378 8.04 -12.86 -23.46
C SER A 378 8.38 -12.97 -21.98
N VAL A 379 8.01 -11.96 -21.19
CA VAL A 379 8.10 -11.95 -19.72
C VAL A 379 7.33 -13.12 -19.12
N LEU A 380 6.23 -13.53 -19.75
CA LEU A 380 5.46 -14.70 -19.33
C LEU A 380 6.16 -16.03 -19.66
N ASP A 381 6.95 -16.09 -20.74
CA ASP A 381 7.82 -17.25 -21.02
C ASP A 381 8.93 -17.36 -19.96
N HIS A 382 9.53 -16.23 -19.58
CA HIS A 382 10.52 -16.19 -18.50
C HIS A 382 9.93 -16.65 -17.16
N LEU A 383 8.68 -16.27 -16.83
CA LEU A 383 8.00 -16.78 -15.65
C LEU A 383 7.76 -18.29 -15.70
N ARG A 384 7.51 -18.88 -16.88
CA ARG A 384 7.40 -20.34 -17.03
C ARG A 384 8.75 -21.04 -16.82
N ASP A 385 9.85 -20.40 -17.17
CA ASP A 385 11.20 -20.92 -16.90
C ASP A 385 11.53 -20.87 -15.39
N ILE A 386 11.13 -19.78 -14.70
CA ILE A 386 11.40 -19.58 -13.25
C ILE A 386 10.49 -20.48 -12.40
N TYR A 387 9.20 -20.56 -12.74
CA TYR A 387 8.19 -21.35 -12.04
C TYR A 387 7.58 -22.39 -12.99
N PRO A 388 8.28 -23.52 -13.24
CA PRO A 388 7.75 -24.60 -14.06
C PRO A 388 6.41 -25.09 -13.49
N GLY A 389 5.39 -25.17 -14.35
CA GLY A 389 4.04 -25.57 -13.93
C GLY A 389 3.17 -24.43 -13.36
N GLY A 390 3.67 -23.20 -13.32
CA GLY A 390 2.88 -22.03 -12.90
C GLY A 390 2.83 -21.79 -11.40
N ILE A 391 3.43 -22.68 -10.60
CA ILE A 391 3.23 -22.73 -9.15
C ILE A 391 4.24 -21.83 -8.44
N VAL A 392 3.73 -20.91 -7.61
CA VAL A 392 4.52 -19.94 -6.86
C VAL A 392 4.25 -20.10 -5.36
N PRO A 393 5.30 -20.24 -4.52
CA PRO A 393 5.12 -20.34 -3.08
C PRO A 393 4.67 -19.01 -2.48
N CYS A 394 3.70 -19.07 -1.58
CA CYS A 394 3.14 -17.92 -0.89
C CYS A 394 2.71 -18.27 0.55
N TYR A 395 2.12 -17.29 1.22
CA TYR A 395 1.42 -17.44 2.47
C TYR A 395 -0.02 -16.98 2.31
N ARG A 396 -0.93 -17.55 3.07
CA ARG A 396 -2.31 -17.04 3.23
C ARG A 396 -2.65 -16.93 4.69
N SER A 397 -3.47 -15.96 5.07
CA SER A 397 -3.97 -15.89 6.43
C SER A 397 -4.59 -17.22 6.86
N ALA A 398 -4.31 -17.65 8.09
CA ALA A 398 -5.00 -18.80 8.65
C ALA A 398 -6.51 -18.54 8.66
N PRO A 399 -7.35 -19.59 8.53
CA PRO A 399 -8.78 -19.43 8.66
C PRO A 399 -9.15 -18.77 10.00
N ALA A 400 -10.13 -17.87 9.97
CA ALA A 400 -10.70 -17.32 11.18
C ALA A 400 -11.45 -18.40 11.97
N VAL A 401 -11.26 -18.43 13.28
CA VAL A 401 -12.01 -19.31 14.18
C VAL A 401 -13.23 -18.58 14.76
N ARG A 402 -13.16 -17.24 14.89
CA ARG A 402 -14.25 -16.44 15.45
C ARG A 402 -15.17 -15.88 14.36
N PRO A 403 -16.51 -15.88 14.58
CA PRO A 403 -17.45 -15.25 13.66
C PRO A 403 -17.12 -13.77 13.42
N GLY A 404 -17.08 -13.35 12.16
CA GLY A 404 -16.81 -11.97 11.75
C GLY A 404 -15.34 -11.61 11.56
N GLU A 405 -14.39 -12.50 11.89
CA GLU A 405 -12.98 -12.29 11.56
C GLU A 405 -12.65 -12.76 10.14
N LEU A 406 -11.79 -12.03 9.44
CA LEU A 406 -11.33 -12.39 8.09
C LEU A 406 -10.09 -13.31 8.10
N SER A 407 -9.48 -13.51 9.27
CA SER A 407 -8.23 -14.25 9.43
C SER A 407 -8.08 -14.74 10.86
N GLY A 408 -7.41 -15.88 11.02
CA GLY A 408 -7.01 -16.43 12.30
C GLY A 408 -5.96 -15.53 12.96
N LYS A 409 -6.22 -15.19 14.22
CA LYS A 409 -5.34 -14.36 15.04
C LYS A 409 -5.16 -15.01 16.39
N ILE A 410 -3.94 -14.92 16.93
CA ILE A 410 -3.68 -15.23 18.33
C ILE A 410 -3.95 -13.96 19.12
N SER A 411 -4.96 -13.99 19.99
CA SER A 411 -5.25 -12.87 20.89
C SER A 411 -4.02 -12.54 21.72
N TRP A 412 -3.73 -11.24 21.86
CA TRP A 412 -2.67 -10.78 22.77
C TRP A 412 -3.32 -10.45 24.11
N PRO A 413 -3.00 -11.19 25.20
CA PRO A 413 -3.52 -10.89 26.52
C PRO A 413 -3.14 -9.48 26.96
N ASN A 414 -4.12 -8.68 27.38
CA ASN A 414 -3.90 -7.35 27.93
C ASN A 414 -3.81 -7.42 29.46
N ASP A 415 -3.12 -6.44 30.03
CA ASP A 415 -3.02 -6.24 31.46
C ASP A 415 -4.43 -5.99 32.05
N PRO A 416 -4.81 -6.68 33.14
CA PRO A 416 -6.13 -6.53 33.76
C PRO A 416 -6.44 -5.13 34.28
N GLU A 417 -5.42 -4.37 34.69
CA GLU A 417 -5.54 -3.02 35.24
C GLU A 417 -5.41 -1.95 34.14
N ASN A 418 -4.58 -2.21 33.13
CA ASN A 418 -4.40 -1.34 31.97
C ASN A 418 -4.65 -2.09 30.66
N PRO A 419 -5.88 -2.03 30.10
CA PRO A 419 -6.21 -2.74 28.87
C PRO A 419 -5.42 -2.28 27.63
N ASN A 420 -4.66 -1.18 27.72
CA ASN A 420 -3.78 -0.71 26.65
C ASN A 420 -2.34 -1.22 26.77
N PHE A 421 -1.99 -1.91 27.86
CA PHE A 421 -0.68 -2.51 28.06
C PHE A 421 -0.79 -4.04 27.89
N PRO A 422 0.12 -4.68 27.15
CA PRO A 422 0.11 -6.12 27.02
C PRO A 422 0.52 -6.80 28.33
N ALA A 423 -0.22 -7.81 28.80
CA ALA A 423 0.13 -8.60 30.00
C ALA A 423 1.35 -9.51 29.77
N VAL A 424 1.66 -9.80 28.51
CA VAL A 424 2.74 -10.69 28.10
C VAL A 424 3.54 -10.06 26.96
N MET A 425 4.81 -10.39 26.84
CA MET A 425 5.64 -10.02 25.70
C MET A 425 5.90 -11.24 24.80
N VAL A 426 6.18 -10.99 23.53
CA VAL A 426 6.63 -12.03 22.59
C VAL A 426 7.90 -12.69 23.11
N HIS A 427 7.96 -14.02 23.08
CA HIS A 427 9.16 -14.71 23.50
C HIS A 427 10.33 -14.44 22.54
N LYS A 428 11.52 -14.19 23.08
CA LYS A 428 12.75 -13.85 22.33
C LYS A 428 13.15 -14.85 21.24
N SER A 429 12.69 -16.11 21.30
CA SER A 429 13.00 -17.13 20.29
C SER A 429 12.17 -16.99 19.03
N ILE A 430 11.08 -16.21 19.05
CA ILE A 430 10.18 -16.00 17.91
C ILE A 430 10.05 -14.53 17.52
N GLN A 431 10.47 -13.61 18.39
CA GLN A 431 10.60 -12.19 18.06
C GLN A 431 11.45 -12.03 16.79
N ASP A 432 10.95 -11.24 15.84
CA ASP A 432 11.58 -10.95 14.54
C ASP A 432 11.79 -12.20 13.65
N ARG A 433 11.04 -13.28 13.87
CA ARG A 433 11.09 -14.52 13.07
C ARG A 433 9.81 -14.76 12.27
N ASP A 434 9.28 -13.69 11.71
CA ASP A 434 8.15 -13.71 10.80
C ASP A 434 8.37 -14.75 9.69
N PHE A 435 7.33 -15.51 9.33
CA PHE A 435 7.36 -16.56 8.29
C PHE A 435 8.18 -17.81 8.65
N GLU A 436 8.88 -17.84 9.78
CA GLU A 436 9.46 -19.06 10.30
C GLU A 436 8.38 -20.01 10.87
N PRO A 437 8.58 -21.34 10.78
CA PRO A 437 7.62 -22.29 11.34
C PRO A 437 7.54 -22.17 12.86
N LEU A 438 6.31 -22.04 13.39
CA LEU A 438 6.01 -22.25 14.81
C LEU A 438 5.41 -23.64 15.00
N ARG A 439 5.79 -24.32 16.08
CA ARG A 439 5.30 -25.66 16.42
C ARG A 439 4.58 -25.63 17.75
N VAL A 440 3.68 -26.59 17.93
CA VAL A 440 3.06 -26.86 19.23
C VAL A 440 4.17 -27.14 20.25
N GLY A 441 4.11 -26.46 21.40
CA GLY A 441 5.13 -26.53 22.44
C GLY A 441 6.27 -25.51 22.30
N ASP A 442 6.36 -24.75 21.21
CA ASP A 442 7.35 -23.67 21.11
C ASP A 442 7.00 -22.50 22.05
N PRO A 443 7.99 -21.80 22.62
CA PRO A 443 7.78 -20.58 23.39
C PRO A 443 7.11 -19.48 22.56
N LEU A 444 5.94 -19.02 22.99
CA LEU A 444 5.15 -17.99 22.31
C LEU A 444 5.25 -16.65 23.04
N PHE A 445 4.98 -16.64 24.35
CA PHE A 445 5.02 -15.43 25.16
C PHE A 445 5.85 -15.60 26.43
N VAL A 446 6.17 -14.48 27.05
CA VAL A 446 6.76 -14.37 28.40
C VAL A 446 5.94 -13.38 29.22
N SER A 447 5.51 -13.77 30.41
CA SER A 447 4.81 -12.86 31.34
C SER A 447 5.80 -11.94 32.07
N LEU A 448 5.28 -10.95 32.81
CA LEU A 448 6.11 -10.07 33.67
C LEU A 448 6.88 -10.84 34.75
N ASP A 449 6.35 -11.97 35.20
CA ASP A 449 7.00 -12.86 36.19
C ASP A 449 8.07 -13.78 35.57
N GLY A 450 8.24 -13.72 34.25
CA GLY A 450 9.19 -14.55 33.51
C GLY A 450 8.66 -15.94 33.16
N GLU A 451 7.37 -16.20 33.36
CA GLU A 451 6.74 -17.45 32.94
C GLU A 451 6.66 -17.51 31.41
N VAL A 452 7.06 -18.65 30.84
CA VAL A 452 7.00 -18.88 29.39
C VAL A 452 5.70 -19.57 29.04
N ILE A 453 4.89 -18.92 28.20
CA ILE A 453 3.65 -19.47 27.68
C ILE A 453 3.96 -20.12 26.33
N LEU A 454 3.63 -21.41 26.21
CA LEU A 454 3.90 -22.22 25.02
C LEU A 454 2.75 -22.14 24.01
N MET A 455 3.07 -22.38 22.75
CA MET A 455 2.08 -22.52 21.69
C MET A 455 1.23 -23.78 21.89
N MET A 456 -0.09 -23.61 22.00
CA MET A 456 -1.07 -24.69 22.21
C MET A 456 -2.10 -24.73 21.07
N GLY A 457 -2.37 -25.89 20.47
CA GLY A 457 -3.37 -26.03 19.40
C GLY A 457 -3.18 -27.31 18.56
N PRO A 458 -4.18 -27.70 17.73
CA PRO A 458 -4.21 -29.01 17.10
C PRO A 458 -3.26 -29.23 15.91
N THR A 459 -2.49 -28.24 15.45
CA THR A 459 -1.64 -28.43 14.26
C THR A 459 -0.43 -27.50 14.25
N ALA A 460 0.69 -27.99 13.70
CA ALA A 460 1.93 -27.23 13.51
C ALA A 460 1.72 -26.15 12.44
N THR A 461 1.20 -24.99 12.85
CA THR A 461 0.93 -23.86 11.97
C THR A 461 2.14 -22.95 11.89
N LYS A 462 2.60 -22.61 10.68
CA LYS A 462 3.63 -21.58 10.52
C LYS A 462 3.05 -20.25 11.00
N LEU A 463 3.78 -19.47 11.80
CA LEU A 463 3.30 -18.13 12.18
C LEU A 463 3.92 -17.12 11.23
N THR A 464 3.12 -16.12 10.86
CA THR A 464 3.62 -14.91 10.26
C THR A 464 3.24 -13.77 11.17
N TYR A 465 4.24 -13.28 11.88
CA TYR A 465 4.05 -12.25 12.85
C TYR A 465 3.56 -10.97 12.15
N CYS A 466 2.34 -10.54 12.42
CA CYS A 466 1.89 -9.19 12.06
C CYS A 466 1.34 -8.60 13.33
N PHE A 467 2.15 -7.81 14.05
CA PHE A 467 1.63 -7.02 15.15
C PHE A 467 1.22 -5.63 14.65
N TYR A 468 -0.06 -5.33 14.83
CA TYR A 468 -0.57 -3.97 14.77
C TYR A 468 -1.37 -3.71 16.05
N ALA A 469 -0.71 -3.16 17.08
CA ALA A 469 -1.36 -2.67 18.30
C ALA A 469 -2.58 -1.76 17.98
N SER A 470 -2.47 -0.97 16.92
CA SER A 470 -3.50 -0.05 16.45
C SER A 470 -4.73 -0.72 15.81
N SER A 471 -4.66 -2.02 15.50
CA SER A 471 -5.80 -2.81 14.99
C SER A 471 -6.51 -3.63 16.07
N GLY A 472 -5.98 -3.62 17.32
CA GLY A 472 -6.65 -4.17 18.51
C GLY A 472 -6.95 -5.67 18.52
N THR A 473 -6.32 -6.51 17.68
CA THR A 473 -6.84 -7.88 17.46
C THR A 473 -5.83 -9.04 17.55
N GLY A 474 -4.57 -8.78 17.95
CA GLY A 474 -3.60 -9.84 18.25
C GLY A 474 -2.52 -10.07 17.19
N ILE A 475 -1.89 -11.24 17.21
CA ILE A 475 -0.82 -11.66 16.28
C ILE A 475 -1.45 -12.37 15.08
N GLY A 476 -1.14 -11.91 13.87
CA GLY A 476 -1.52 -12.60 12.63
C GLY A 476 -0.94 -14.02 12.54
N VAL A 477 -1.68 -14.93 11.92
CA VAL A 477 -1.21 -16.29 11.62
C VAL A 477 -1.34 -16.52 10.12
N ALA A 478 -0.31 -17.05 9.46
CA ALA A 478 -0.43 -17.43 8.05
C ALA A 478 0.14 -18.81 7.77
N VAL A 479 -0.57 -19.52 6.92
CA VAL A 479 -0.23 -20.87 6.48
C VAL A 479 0.54 -20.76 5.17
N LYS A 480 1.59 -21.59 5.00
CA LYS A 480 2.23 -21.73 3.70
C LYS A 480 1.22 -22.29 2.71
N SER A 481 1.21 -21.72 1.51
CA SER A 481 0.32 -22.12 0.44
C SER A 481 1.06 -21.91 -0.88
N GLU A 482 0.42 -22.30 -1.97
CA GLU A 482 0.92 -22.04 -3.31
C GLU A 482 -0.21 -21.44 -4.15
N PHE A 483 0.13 -20.60 -5.12
CA PHE A 483 -0.81 -20.10 -6.11
C PHE A 483 -0.30 -20.37 -7.51
N ASP A 484 -1.22 -20.53 -8.45
CA ASP A 484 -0.90 -20.58 -9.86
C ASP A 484 -0.90 -19.15 -10.42
N TRP A 485 0.26 -18.66 -10.86
CA TRP A 485 0.38 -17.30 -11.36
C TRP A 485 -0.43 -17.05 -12.64
N GLN A 486 -0.77 -18.10 -13.40
CA GLN A 486 -1.52 -17.98 -14.66
C GLN A 486 -3.01 -17.74 -14.42
N THR A 487 -3.55 -18.28 -13.33
CA THR A 487 -4.97 -18.19 -12.97
C THR A 487 -5.23 -17.19 -11.84
N GLY A 488 -4.22 -16.98 -10.99
CA GLY A 488 -4.28 -16.16 -9.78
C GLY A 488 -5.02 -16.79 -8.61
N TYR A 489 -5.30 -18.09 -8.67
CA TYR A 489 -5.96 -18.83 -7.58
C TYR A 489 -4.96 -19.66 -6.80
N PHE A 490 -5.33 -20.00 -5.56
CA PHE A 490 -4.60 -21.01 -4.80
C PHE A 490 -4.61 -22.35 -5.54
N VAL A 491 -3.51 -23.08 -5.39
CA VAL A 491 -3.43 -24.47 -5.84
C VAL A 491 -4.18 -25.31 -4.81
N ILE A 492 -5.25 -25.96 -5.23
CA ILE A 492 -5.99 -26.90 -4.39
C ILE A 492 -5.21 -28.22 -4.42
N GLU A 493 -4.64 -28.63 -3.29
CA GLU A 493 -4.04 -29.96 -3.17
C GLU A 493 -5.16 -31.01 -3.32
N SER A 494 -4.98 -31.98 -4.21
CA SER A 494 -5.98 -33.03 -4.49
C SER A 494 -6.26 -33.97 -3.31
N ASP A 495 -5.53 -33.82 -2.20
CA ASP A 495 -5.73 -34.59 -0.98
C ASP A 495 -6.69 -33.89 0.00
N ASP A 496 -7.23 -32.71 -0.36
CA ASP A 496 -8.23 -31.95 0.41
C ASP A 496 -9.69 -32.38 0.14
N GLU A 497 -9.92 -33.62 -0.31
CA GLU A 497 -11.24 -34.28 -0.11
C GLU A 497 -11.50 -34.61 1.39
N GLY A 498 -10.63 -34.15 2.30
CA GLY A 498 -10.69 -34.46 3.73
C GLY A 498 -10.55 -33.30 4.73
N VAL A 499 -10.17 -32.08 4.35
CA VAL A 499 -10.06 -30.94 5.30
C VAL A 499 -11.15 -29.89 5.03
N ASN A 500 -12.39 -30.37 4.96
CA ASN A 500 -13.52 -29.68 5.60
C ASN A 500 -13.56 -30.06 7.10
N GLU A 501 -12.39 -30.18 7.76
CA GLU A 501 -12.40 -30.07 9.21
C GLU A 501 -12.63 -28.58 9.49
N GLU A 502 -13.90 -28.23 9.72
CA GLU A 502 -14.20 -27.25 10.75
C GLU A 502 -13.26 -27.58 11.91
N VAL A 503 -12.23 -26.76 12.14
CA VAL A 503 -11.46 -26.81 13.37
C VAL A 503 -12.41 -26.30 14.45
N ILE A 504 -13.35 -27.17 14.86
CA ILE A 504 -14.11 -27.02 16.07
C ILE A 504 -13.09 -27.25 17.19
N ILE A 505 -12.49 -26.16 17.64
CA ILE A 505 -11.87 -26.16 18.96
C ILE A 505 -13.05 -26.24 19.92
N GLU A 506 -13.41 -27.45 20.36
CA GLU A 506 -14.29 -27.60 21.52
C GLU A 506 -13.62 -26.88 22.68
N GLU A 507 -14.32 -25.87 23.21
CA GLU A 507 -13.99 -25.21 24.47
C GLU A 507 -13.73 -26.27 25.54
N LYS A 508 -12.47 -26.42 25.92
CA LYS A 508 -12.16 -26.77 27.29
C LYS A 508 -11.36 -25.64 27.90
N ASP A 509 -12.09 -24.94 28.76
CA ASP A 509 -11.65 -24.02 29.78
C ASP A 509 -11.08 -22.70 29.23
N SER A 510 -11.99 -21.73 29.19
CA SER A 510 -11.72 -20.31 29.33
C SER A 510 -10.54 -20.08 30.27
N TYR A 511 -9.46 -19.50 29.75
CA TYR A 511 -8.46 -18.85 30.59
C TYR A 511 -9.04 -17.49 31.00
N GLU A 512 -9.63 -17.47 32.20
CA GLU A 512 -9.71 -16.26 33.04
C GLU A 512 -8.31 -15.75 33.39
#